data_AF-A0AAW4KYS6-F1
#
_entry.id   AF-A0AAW4KYS6-F1
#
_cell.length_a   1.000
_cell.length_b   1.000
_cell.length_c   1.000
_cell.angle_alpha   90.00
_cell.angle_beta   90.00
_cell.angle_gamma   90.00
#
_symmetry.space_group_name_H-M   'P 1'
#
loop_
_entity.id
_entity.type
_entity.pdbx_description
1 polymer ?
#
loop_
_entity_poly.entity_id
_entity_poly.type
_entity_poly.pdbx_seq_one_letter_code
_entity_poly.pdbx_strand_id
1 'polypeptide(L)'
;MADNKREAGVKKESGKQSWQDRKLKKVVRDDIDVISRKTLDQSDFITMLNTHDNVLHRLRMTMGRNKNITFEKAQEFIERSQQIREDINQLNAEMCELMDWDYTPPRGFTNPLAKSDLEKEKDNKKGASTANP
;
A
#
# COMPACT_ATOMS: atom_id res chain seq x y z
N MET A 1 -63.72 15.80 1.11
CA MET A 1 -62.80 16.52 0.22
C MET A 1 -61.40 16.03 0.54
N ALA A 2 -60.64 15.64 -0.46
CA ALA A 2 -59.48 14.76 -0.36
C ALA A 2 -58.21 15.47 0.16
N ASP A 3 -57.49 14.76 1.02
CA ASP A 3 -56.12 15.03 1.44
C ASP A 3 -55.16 14.98 0.24
N ASN A 4 -54.47 16.09 -0.04
CA ASN A 4 -53.43 16.12 -1.08
C ASN A 4 -52.05 16.14 -0.42
N LYS A 5 -51.57 14.92 -0.10
CA LYS A 5 -50.24 14.67 0.44
C LYS A 5 -49.21 14.77 -0.70
N ARG A 6 -48.24 15.66 -0.53
CA ARG A 6 -47.10 15.87 -1.42
C ARG A 6 -46.26 14.58 -1.52
N GLU A 7 -46.21 13.97 -2.69
CA GLU A 7 -45.16 13.01 -3.03
C GLU A 7 -44.18 13.67 -4.01
N ALA A 8 -43.11 14.23 -3.44
CA ALA A 8 -41.92 14.56 -4.21
C ALA A 8 -41.27 13.23 -4.62
N GLY A 9 -41.52 12.81 -5.85
CA GLY A 9 -40.86 11.65 -6.45
C GLY A 9 -39.35 11.85 -6.46
N VAL A 10 -38.66 11.22 -5.52
CA VAL A 10 -37.20 11.05 -5.57
C VAL A 10 -36.91 10.13 -6.75
N LYS A 11 -36.63 10.73 -7.92
CA LYS A 11 -36.08 10.02 -9.07
C LYS A 11 -34.75 9.42 -8.65
N LYS A 12 -34.74 8.12 -8.34
CA LYS A 12 -33.50 7.33 -8.24
C LYS A 12 -32.81 7.42 -9.60
N GLU A 13 -31.65 8.06 -9.65
CA GLU A 13 -30.80 8.13 -10.85
C GLU A 13 -30.38 6.70 -11.24
N SER A 14 -31.16 6.09 -12.13
CA SER A 14 -30.84 4.84 -12.78
C SER A 14 -29.89 5.11 -13.95
N GLY A 15 -28.60 4.95 -13.72
CA GLY A 15 -27.60 5.00 -14.78
C GLY A 15 -26.23 4.70 -14.19
N LYS A 16 -25.46 3.81 -14.83
CA LYS A 16 -24.07 3.55 -14.46
C LYS A 16 -23.32 4.88 -14.49
N GLN A 17 -23.12 5.47 -13.31
CA GLN A 17 -22.44 6.75 -13.16
C GLN A 17 -21.08 6.66 -13.85
N SER A 18 -20.84 7.52 -14.84
CA SER A 18 -19.61 7.44 -15.62
C SER A 18 -18.41 7.69 -14.69
N TRP A 19 -17.26 7.10 -15.04
CA TRP A 19 -16.03 7.31 -14.27
C TRP A 19 -15.68 8.81 -14.13
N GLN A 20 -16.01 9.59 -15.16
CA GLN A 20 -15.84 11.05 -15.20
C GLN A 20 -16.75 11.76 -14.20
N ASP A 21 -18.04 11.37 -14.12
CA ASP A 21 -19.00 11.96 -13.16
C ASP A 21 -18.61 11.66 -11.71
N ARG A 22 -18.03 10.48 -11.45
CA ARG A 22 -17.51 10.14 -10.12
C ARG A 22 -16.30 10.99 -9.71
N LYS A 23 -15.45 11.36 -10.67
CA LYS A 23 -14.30 12.25 -10.42
C LYS A 23 -14.77 13.68 -10.17
N LEU A 24 -15.70 14.19 -10.98
CA LEU A 24 -16.28 15.53 -10.81
C LEU A 24 -16.95 15.69 -9.44
N LYS A 25 -17.75 14.70 -8.99
CA LYS A 25 -18.37 14.74 -7.64
C LYS A 25 -17.34 14.72 -6.49
N LYS A 26 -16.13 14.23 -6.72
CA LYS A 26 -15.04 14.25 -5.72
C LYS A 26 -14.24 15.56 -5.75
N VAL A 27 -14.18 16.26 -6.87
CA VAL A 27 -13.55 17.59 -6.97
C VAL A 27 -14.38 18.66 -6.27
N VAL A 28 -15.69 18.47 -6.19
CA VAL A 28 -16.63 19.38 -5.50
C VAL A 28 -16.56 19.23 -3.97
N ARG A 29 -15.77 18.28 -3.46
CA ARG A 29 -15.64 18.00 -2.03
C ARG A 29 -14.41 18.72 -1.46
N ASP A 30 -14.63 19.66 -0.54
CA ASP A 30 -13.56 20.44 0.12
C ASP A 30 -12.62 19.57 0.99
N ASP A 31 -13.00 18.32 1.28
CA ASP A 31 -12.26 17.36 2.10
C ASP A 31 -11.35 16.42 1.30
N ILE A 32 -11.38 16.47 -0.05
CA ILE A 32 -10.64 15.52 -0.90
C ILE A 32 -9.97 16.21 -2.08
N ASP A 33 -8.64 16.29 -2.06
CA ASP A 33 -7.86 16.60 -3.26
C ASP A 33 -7.82 15.39 -4.20
N VAL A 34 -8.41 15.53 -5.38
CA VAL A 34 -8.47 14.45 -6.38
C VAL A 34 -7.18 14.44 -7.21
N ILE A 35 -6.15 13.74 -6.74
CA ILE A 35 -5.00 13.40 -7.58
C ILE A 35 -5.40 12.26 -8.53
N SER A 36 -5.81 12.60 -9.74
CA SER A 36 -6.08 11.64 -10.80
C SER A 36 -4.79 11.21 -11.52
N ARG A 37 -3.99 10.35 -10.90
CA ARG A 37 -3.02 9.52 -11.63
C ARG A 37 -3.43 8.05 -11.49
N LYS A 38 -3.75 7.41 -12.62
CA LYS A 38 -3.46 5.98 -12.74
C LYS A 38 -1.93 5.92 -12.70
N THR A 39 -1.37 5.31 -11.66
CA THR A 39 0.05 5.17 -11.36
C THR A 39 0.84 4.65 -12.57
N LEU A 40 1.25 5.55 -13.49
CA LEU A 40 2.27 5.28 -14.50
C LEU A 40 3.57 4.80 -13.81
N ASP A 41 3.79 5.28 -12.57
CA ASP A 41 4.87 4.87 -11.69
C ASP A 41 4.92 3.35 -11.47
N GLN A 42 3.80 2.63 -11.56
CA GLN A 42 3.74 1.21 -11.22
C GLN A 42 4.41 0.30 -12.28
N SER A 43 4.26 0.61 -13.58
CA SER A 43 4.94 -0.16 -14.64
C SER A 43 6.44 0.09 -14.65
N ASP A 44 6.84 1.33 -14.41
CA ASP A 44 8.23 1.73 -14.34
C ASP A 44 8.89 1.09 -13.13
N PHE A 45 8.20 1.05 -11.98
CA PHE A 45 8.69 0.38 -10.77
C PHE A 45 8.89 -1.12 -10.98
N ILE A 46 7.94 -1.82 -11.60
CA ILE A 46 8.08 -3.24 -11.95
C ILE A 46 9.29 -3.44 -12.89
N THR A 47 9.44 -2.59 -13.90
CA THR A 47 10.54 -2.66 -14.86
C THR A 47 11.90 -2.41 -14.20
N MET A 48 11.96 -1.46 -13.26
CA MET A 48 13.14 -1.20 -12.44
C MET A 48 13.50 -2.39 -11.55
N LEU A 49 12.52 -3.01 -10.90
CA LEU A 49 12.75 -4.21 -10.08
C LEU A 49 13.29 -5.39 -10.91
N ASN A 50 12.71 -5.63 -12.09
CA ASN A 50 13.17 -6.67 -13.01
C ASN A 50 14.59 -6.39 -13.53
N THR A 51 14.89 -5.13 -13.85
CA THR A 51 16.24 -4.72 -14.27
C THR A 51 17.24 -4.92 -13.14
N HIS A 52 16.88 -4.54 -11.92
CA HIS A 52 17.73 -4.67 -10.74
C HIS A 52 18.09 -6.13 -10.44
N ASP A 53 17.12 -7.05 -10.50
CA ASP A 53 17.38 -8.49 -10.32
C ASP A 53 18.35 -9.04 -11.38
N ASN A 54 18.14 -8.67 -12.65
CA ASN A 54 19.04 -9.06 -13.74
C ASN A 54 20.46 -8.51 -13.56
N VAL A 55 20.61 -7.26 -13.13
CA VAL A 55 21.92 -6.64 -12.89
C VAL A 55 22.62 -7.29 -11.71
N LEU A 56 21.91 -7.56 -10.61
CA LEU A 56 22.46 -8.28 -9.46
C LEU A 56 22.90 -9.70 -9.81
N HIS A 57 22.10 -10.43 -10.60
CA HIS A 57 22.48 -11.74 -11.09
C HIS A 57 23.79 -11.68 -11.89
N ARG A 58 23.90 -10.72 -12.82
CA ARG A 58 25.13 -10.51 -13.61
C ARG A 58 26.30 -10.09 -12.74
N LEU A 59 26.10 -9.24 -11.75
CA LEU A 59 27.13 -8.85 -10.79
C LEU A 59 27.69 -10.08 -10.08
N ARG A 60 26.81 -10.96 -9.57
CA ARG A 60 27.22 -12.21 -8.90
C ARG A 60 27.98 -13.16 -9.83
N MET A 61 27.57 -13.27 -11.09
CA MET A 61 28.26 -14.13 -12.07
C MET A 61 29.59 -13.57 -12.56
N THR A 62 29.77 -12.25 -12.53
CA THR A 62 31.00 -11.58 -13.01
C THR A 62 31.99 -11.29 -11.88
N MET A 63 31.56 -11.39 -10.62
CA MET A 63 32.42 -11.27 -9.44
C MET A 63 33.60 -12.24 -9.52
N GLY A 64 34.82 -11.75 -9.26
CA GLY A 64 36.06 -12.53 -9.36
C GLY A 64 36.56 -12.79 -10.78
N ARG A 65 35.75 -12.51 -11.81
CA ARG A 65 36.17 -12.58 -13.23
C ARG A 65 36.56 -11.22 -13.79
N ASN A 66 35.94 -10.15 -13.30
CA ASN A 66 36.23 -8.78 -13.70
C ASN A 66 37.09 -8.08 -12.63
N LYS A 67 38.25 -7.56 -13.04
CA LYS A 67 39.20 -6.86 -12.15
C LYS A 67 38.62 -5.58 -11.53
N ASN A 68 37.60 -5.00 -12.16
CA ASN A 68 36.95 -3.77 -11.68
C ASN A 68 35.90 -4.03 -10.59
N ILE A 69 35.48 -5.28 -10.40
CA ILE A 69 34.49 -5.66 -9.39
C ILE A 69 35.25 -6.28 -8.23
N THR A 70 35.61 -5.44 -7.26
CA THR A 70 36.18 -5.92 -5.99
C THR A 70 35.09 -6.60 -5.15
N PHE A 71 35.49 -7.52 -4.30
CA PHE A 71 34.57 -8.19 -3.36
C PHE A 71 33.84 -7.16 -2.47
N GLU A 72 34.56 -6.19 -1.92
CA GLU A 72 34.01 -5.13 -1.07
C GLU A 72 32.91 -4.33 -1.79
N LYS A 73 33.15 -3.95 -3.06
CA LYS A 73 32.14 -3.23 -3.84
C LYS A 73 30.93 -4.08 -4.19
N ALA A 74 31.14 -5.37 -4.48
CA ALA A 74 30.03 -6.29 -4.70
C ALA A 74 29.18 -6.46 -3.43
N GLN A 75 29.83 -6.58 -2.26
CA GLN A 75 29.16 -6.67 -0.97
C GLN A 75 28.34 -5.40 -0.68
N GLU A 76 28.91 -4.21 -0.87
CA GLU A 76 28.22 -2.92 -0.70
C GLU A 76 26.93 -2.87 -1.54
N PHE A 77 26.99 -3.27 -2.82
CA PHE A 77 25.79 -3.27 -3.68
C PHE A 77 24.74 -4.30 -3.25
N ILE A 78 25.17 -5.47 -2.77
CA ILE A 78 24.25 -6.50 -2.29
C ILE A 78 23.55 -6.01 -1.01
N GLU A 79 24.29 -5.50 -0.04
CA GLU A 79 23.73 -4.97 1.21
C GLU A 79 22.76 -3.81 0.94
N ARG A 80 23.16 -2.86 0.08
CA ARG A 80 22.28 -1.75 -0.30
C ARG A 80 21.01 -2.24 -1.00
N SER A 81 21.10 -3.28 -1.83
CA SER A 81 19.91 -3.91 -2.40
C SER A 81 19.02 -4.56 -1.34
N GLN A 82 19.59 -5.13 -0.28
CA GLN A 82 18.79 -5.71 0.78
C GLN A 82 18.04 -4.61 1.54
N GLN A 83 18.74 -3.53 1.89
CA GLN A 83 18.15 -2.37 2.55
C GLN A 83 16.98 -1.79 1.75
N ILE A 84 17.15 -1.57 0.44
CA ILE A 84 16.06 -1.04 -0.41
C ILE A 84 14.81 -1.91 -0.34
N ARG A 85 14.96 -3.25 -0.28
CA ARG A 85 13.80 -4.15 -0.17
C ARG A 85 13.13 -4.03 1.19
N GLU A 86 13.91 -3.85 2.25
CA GLU A 86 13.38 -3.61 3.61
C GLU A 86 12.67 -2.25 3.70
N ASP A 87 13.23 -1.20 3.10
CA ASP A 87 12.63 0.13 3.03
C ASP A 87 11.29 0.10 2.29
N ILE A 88 11.20 -0.65 1.17
CA ILE A 88 9.92 -0.85 0.46
C ILE A 88 8.92 -1.60 1.33
N ASN A 89 9.36 -2.62 2.06
CA ASN A 89 8.50 -3.39 2.96
C ASN A 89 7.97 -2.51 4.12
N GLN A 90 8.83 -1.65 4.68
CA GLN A 90 8.47 -0.66 5.69
C GLN A 90 7.45 0.34 5.16
N LEU A 91 7.73 0.95 4.00
CA LEU A 91 6.83 1.91 3.37
C LEU A 91 5.45 1.29 3.10
N ASN A 92 5.39 0.05 2.65
CA ASN A 92 4.13 -0.66 2.43
C ASN A 92 3.35 -0.84 3.74
N ALA A 93 4.03 -1.21 4.83
CA ALA A 93 3.42 -1.37 6.13
C ALA A 93 2.84 -0.04 6.66
N GLU A 94 3.60 1.06 6.55
CA GLU A 94 3.16 2.40 6.96
C GLU A 94 1.96 2.89 6.15
N MET A 95 1.99 2.69 4.82
CA MET A 95 0.85 3.03 3.95
C MET A 95 -0.40 2.23 4.33
N CYS A 96 -0.24 0.94 4.63
CA CYS A 96 -1.32 0.08 5.08
C CYS A 96 -1.88 0.53 6.45
N GLU A 97 -1.03 0.87 7.42
CA GLU A 97 -1.43 1.41 8.72
C GLU A 97 -2.25 2.70 8.57
N LEU A 98 -1.78 3.65 7.75
CA LEU A 98 -2.50 4.91 7.48
C LEU A 98 -3.88 4.72 6.84
N MET A 99 -4.09 3.59 6.15
CA MET A 99 -5.35 3.25 5.49
C MET A 99 -6.22 2.30 6.34
N ASP A 100 -5.82 1.98 7.57
CA ASP A 100 -6.44 0.94 8.41
C ASP A 100 -6.57 -0.40 7.68
N TRP A 101 -5.55 -0.77 6.88
CA TRP A 101 -5.51 -2.01 6.11
C TRP A 101 -4.46 -2.99 6.68
N ASP A 102 -4.86 -4.24 6.92
CA ASP A 102 -3.95 -5.30 7.35
C ASP A 102 -2.86 -5.59 6.31
N TYR A 103 -1.62 -5.24 6.63
CA TYR A 103 -0.48 -5.54 5.77
C TYR A 103 -0.03 -7.00 5.90
N THR A 104 -0.12 -7.75 4.79
CA THR A 104 0.47 -9.08 4.66
C THR A 104 1.71 -9.01 3.75
N PRO A 105 2.92 -9.14 4.30
CA PRO A 105 4.14 -9.05 3.52
C PRO A 105 4.32 -10.27 2.60
N PRO A 106 5.02 -10.11 1.46
CA PRO A 106 5.34 -11.21 0.57
C PRO A 106 6.28 -12.24 1.23
N ARG A 107 6.33 -13.46 0.68
CA ARG A 107 7.15 -14.56 1.21
C ARG A 107 8.61 -14.14 1.41
N GLY A 108 9.16 -14.42 2.59
CA GLY A 108 10.54 -14.09 2.95
C GLY A 108 10.70 -12.72 3.61
N PHE A 109 9.63 -11.95 3.75
CA PHE A 109 9.58 -10.71 4.54
C PHE A 109 8.69 -10.89 5.76
N THR A 110 9.01 -10.16 6.83
CA THR A 110 8.16 -10.01 8.02
C THR A 110 7.51 -8.64 8.00
N ASN A 111 6.34 -8.52 8.63
CA ASN A 111 5.68 -7.22 8.73
C ASN A 111 6.43 -6.41 9.79
N PRO A 112 7.05 -5.27 9.43
CA PRO A 112 7.90 -4.54 10.36
C PRO A 112 7.10 -3.78 11.43
N LEU A 113 5.81 -3.55 11.19
CA LEU A 113 4.89 -2.89 12.12
C LEU A 113 4.01 -3.87 12.90
N ALA A 114 4.24 -5.19 12.76
CA ALA A 114 3.51 -6.17 13.55
C ALA A 114 3.82 -5.94 15.04
N LYS A 115 2.86 -5.38 15.77
CA LYS A 115 2.90 -5.33 17.24
C LYS A 115 3.08 -6.75 17.75
N SER A 116 4.11 -6.95 18.58
CA SER A 116 4.32 -8.22 19.27
C SER A 116 3.01 -8.66 19.92
N ASP A 117 2.64 -9.94 19.80
CA ASP A 117 1.35 -10.49 20.23
C ASP A 117 0.98 -10.18 21.71
N LEU A 118 1.95 -9.73 22.51
CA LEU A 118 1.78 -9.23 23.87
C LEU A 118 0.92 -7.95 24.00
N GLU A 119 0.78 -7.15 22.94
CA GLU A 119 -0.05 -5.92 22.98
C GLU A 119 -1.51 -6.18 22.56
N LYS A 120 -1.75 -7.12 21.64
CA LYS A 120 -3.11 -7.47 21.18
C LYS A 120 -3.97 -8.10 22.28
N GLU A 121 -3.35 -8.79 23.25
CA GLU A 121 -4.08 -9.34 24.41
C GLU A 121 -4.56 -8.26 25.41
N LYS A 122 -3.92 -7.09 25.45
CA LYS A 122 -4.31 -6.03 26.41
C LYS A 122 -5.56 -5.26 25.98
N ASP A 123 -5.81 -5.15 24.68
CA ASP A 123 -7.01 -4.48 24.17
C ASP A 123 -8.25 -5.38 24.25
N ASN A 124 -8.10 -6.70 24.02
CA ASN A 124 -9.22 -7.65 24.18
C ASN A 124 -9.67 -7.85 25.65
N LYS A 125 -8.79 -7.61 26.64
CA LYS A 125 -9.16 -7.71 28.07
C LYS A 125 -9.85 -6.46 28.63
N LYS A 126 -9.73 -5.29 27.99
CA LYS A 126 -10.40 -4.06 28.47
C LYS A 126 -11.89 -3.99 28.10
N GLY A 127 -12.34 -4.68 27.05
CA GLY A 127 -13.74 -4.69 26.61
C GLY A 127 -14.69 -5.62 27.39
N ALA A 128 -14.17 -6.51 28.24
CA ALA A 128 -14.97 -7.56 28.90
C ALA A 128 -15.35 -7.27 30.37
N SER A 129 -14.95 -6.14 30.96
CA SER A 129 -15.17 -5.87 32.41
C SER A 129 -16.31 -4.90 32.75
N THR A 130 -17.06 -4.39 31.77
CA THR A 130 -18.23 -3.53 32.02
C THR A 130 -19.51 -4.14 31.47
N ALA A 131 -19.93 -5.27 32.04
CA ALA A 131 -21.30 -5.78 31.92
C ALA A 131 -21.59 -6.78 33.05
N ASN A 132 -21.94 -6.30 34.24
CA ASN A 132 -23.31 -6.51 34.75
C ASN A 132 -23.54 -5.82 36.11
N PRO A 133 -24.77 -5.35 36.35
CA PRO A 133 -25.25 -4.78 37.62
C PRO A 133 -25.45 -5.84 38.71
#